data_AF-A0A940UFK9-F1
#
_entry.id   AF-A0A940UFK9-F1
#
_cell.length_a   1.000
_cell.length_b   1.000
_cell.length_c   1.000
_cell.angle_alpha   90.00
_cell.angle_beta   90.00
_cell.angle_gamma   90.00
#
_symmetry.space_group_name_H-M   'P 1'
#
loop_
_entity.id
_entity.type
_entity.pdbx_description
1 polymer ?
#
loop_
_entity_poly.entity_id
_entity_poly.type
_entity_poly.pdbx_seq_one_letter_code
_entity_poly.pdbx_strand_id
1 'polypeptide(L)'
;MPELAAKARDYAIHAHARINQLRKYTFQPYDVHLKTVADLVAMVTDDEETIAAAWLHDTVEDTPATFEDIEREFGHGVKSLVMELTDISRPGDGNRALRKEIDLDHTAMASARAKTVKLADLIDNCIDICRNDPKFGPVYLQEMVDLMEVLHEGNQRLYRKALKTVDSASRSLGIAVPADRRKVWQPQGVTSAPYEESADQYGRRVFTRSFLARDILEPLLSFDSEHLDRGTLLKSGAGNSSAVGIRIDGKVSGYVLHEDLRSDAPLAARQILRQQTVELDAPLAEVIHILTMFSCCFVTLGGVVSGVISRQDIEKPVVRMWLFGIIILIEMILMKHIRHRWPDEGWL
;
A
#
# COMPACT_ATOMS: atom_id res chain seq x y z
N MET A 1 27.65 -2.20 -9.21
CA MET A 1 26.43 -1.63 -8.61
C MET A 1 26.88 -0.59 -7.62
N PRO A 2 26.31 0.63 -7.68
CA PRO A 2 26.64 1.69 -6.74
C PRO A 2 26.26 1.35 -5.29
N GLU A 3 26.84 2.05 -4.31
CA GLU A 3 26.72 1.72 -2.88
C GLU A 3 25.27 1.77 -2.38
N LEU A 4 24.51 2.81 -2.77
CA LEU A 4 23.11 2.98 -2.38
C LEU A 4 22.23 1.85 -2.94
N ALA A 5 22.40 1.52 -4.21
CA ALA A 5 21.65 0.46 -4.87
C ALA A 5 21.97 -0.93 -4.29
N ALA A 6 23.22 -1.17 -3.89
CA ALA A 6 23.60 -2.42 -3.23
C ALA A 6 22.95 -2.54 -1.84
N LYS A 7 22.93 -1.45 -1.06
CA LYS A 7 22.22 -1.41 0.23
C LYS A 7 20.72 -1.68 0.05
N ALA A 8 20.08 -1.05 -0.95
CA ALA A 8 18.66 -1.22 -1.25
C ALA A 8 18.32 -2.66 -1.66
N ARG A 9 19.15 -3.27 -2.52
CA ARG A 9 19.06 -4.70 -2.87
C ARG A 9 19.05 -5.57 -1.62
N ASP A 10 20.05 -5.42 -0.77
CA ASP A 10 20.19 -6.28 0.39
C ASP A 10 19.00 -6.09 1.34
N TYR A 11 18.56 -4.86 1.58
CA TYR A 11 17.36 -4.59 2.39
C TYR A 11 16.10 -5.25 1.83
N ALA A 12 15.81 -5.08 0.53
CA ALA A 12 14.62 -5.62 -0.09
C ALA A 12 14.62 -7.16 -0.05
N ILE A 13 15.74 -7.80 -0.41
CA ILE A 13 15.88 -9.26 -0.35
C ILE A 13 15.58 -9.77 1.06
N HIS A 14 16.16 -9.17 2.09
CA HIS A 14 15.91 -9.58 3.48
C HIS A 14 14.45 -9.32 3.91
N ALA A 15 13.84 -8.21 3.48
CA ALA A 15 12.47 -7.86 3.82
C ALA A 15 11.46 -8.88 3.27
N HIS A 16 11.57 -9.21 1.99
CA HIS A 16 10.69 -10.19 1.31
C HIS A 16 11.00 -11.64 1.75
N ALA A 17 12.26 -11.98 2.03
CA ALA A 17 12.62 -13.31 2.55
C ALA A 17 12.04 -13.59 3.95
N ARG A 18 12.00 -12.58 4.83
CA ARG A 18 11.47 -12.71 6.20
C ARG A 18 10.00 -13.13 6.24
N ILE A 19 9.23 -12.78 5.22
CA ILE A 19 7.82 -13.17 5.07
C ILE A 19 7.64 -14.37 4.14
N ASN A 20 8.73 -15.00 3.68
CA ASN A 20 8.75 -16.11 2.72
C ASN A 20 7.96 -15.80 1.44
N GLN A 21 8.06 -14.57 0.92
CA GLN A 21 7.33 -14.21 -0.29
C GLN A 21 7.88 -14.93 -1.52
N LEU A 22 6.96 -15.53 -2.27
CA LEU A 22 7.24 -16.24 -3.52
C LEU A 22 6.47 -15.61 -4.66
N ARG A 23 7.02 -15.71 -5.88
CA ARG A 23 6.30 -15.44 -7.12
C ARG A 23 5.09 -16.34 -7.22
N LYS A 24 3.91 -15.75 -7.46
CA LYS A 24 2.61 -16.43 -7.46
C LYS A 24 2.56 -17.66 -8.38
N TYR A 25 3.21 -17.61 -9.53
CA TYR A 25 3.10 -18.64 -10.56
C TYR A 25 4.30 -19.57 -10.63
N THR A 26 5.51 -19.04 -10.47
CA THR A 26 6.76 -19.82 -10.58
C THR A 26 7.24 -20.40 -9.25
N PHE A 27 6.69 -19.93 -8.13
CA PHE A 27 7.14 -20.26 -6.76
C PHE A 27 8.61 -19.96 -6.49
N GLN A 28 9.24 -19.14 -7.33
CA GLN A 28 10.59 -18.66 -7.10
C GLN A 28 10.58 -17.63 -5.97
N PRO A 29 11.70 -17.48 -5.23
CA PRO A 29 11.82 -16.40 -4.26
C PRO A 29 11.61 -15.04 -4.95
N TYR A 30 11.01 -14.10 -4.22
CA TYR A 30 10.59 -12.82 -4.80
C TYR A 30 11.77 -11.95 -5.28
N ASP A 31 12.98 -12.21 -4.77
CA ASP A 31 14.21 -11.54 -5.21
C ASP A 31 14.49 -11.64 -6.72
N VAL A 32 13.99 -12.68 -7.40
CA VAL A 32 14.06 -12.84 -8.86
C VAL A 32 13.31 -11.72 -9.58
N HIS A 33 12.14 -11.32 -9.07
CA HIS A 33 11.38 -10.19 -9.59
C HIS A 33 12.15 -8.88 -9.39
N LEU A 34 12.53 -8.61 -8.15
CA LEU A 34 13.22 -7.38 -7.75
C LEU A 34 14.50 -7.18 -8.59
N LYS A 35 15.26 -8.26 -8.77
CA LYS A 35 16.47 -8.25 -9.61
C LYS A 35 16.15 -7.94 -11.06
N THR A 36 15.10 -8.54 -11.62
CA THR A 36 14.73 -8.30 -13.02
C THR A 36 14.31 -6.85 -13.24
N VAL A 37 13.50 -6.29 -12.35
CA VAL A 37 13.08 -4.88 -12.40
C VAL A 37 14.28 -3.95 -12.27
N ALA A 38 15.14 -4.16 -11.27
CA ALA A 38 16.32 -3.33 -11.06
C ALA A 38 17.33 -3.43 -12.22
N ASP A 39 17.55 -4.61 -12.81
CA ASP A 39 18.42 -4.78 -13.98
C ASP A 39 17.85 -4.06 -15.21
N LEU A 40 16.52 -4.07 -15.40
CA LEU A 40 15.87 -3.33 -16.49
C LEU A 40 16.06 -1.82 -16.36
N VAL A 41 15.96 -1.30 -15.14
CA VAL A 41 16.16 0.13 -14.83
C VAL A 41 17.64 0.50 -14.99
N ALA A 42 18.57 -0.29 -14.47
CA ALA A 42 20.02 -0.05 -14.58
C ALA A 42 20.54 -0.11 -16.03
N MET A 43 19.81 -0.72 -16.97
CA MET A 43 20.13 -0.67 -18.40
C MET A 43 19.82 0.67 -19.07
N VAL A 44 19.06 1.55 -18.42
CA VAL A 44 18.57 2.80 -19.03
C VAL A 44 18.89 4.06 -18.22
N THR A 45 19.41 3.92 -17.01
CA THR A 45 19.88 5.03 -16.17
C THR A 45 21.01 4.56 -15.24
N ASP A 46 21.86 5.49 -14.86
CA ASP A 46 22.92 5.36 -13.85
C ASP A 46 22.56 6.07 -12.52
N ASP A 47 21.35 6.66 -12.43
CA ASP A 47 20.86 7.34 -11.23
C ASP A 47 20.62 6.34 -10.08
N GLU A 48 21.46 6.43 -9.05
CA GLU A 48 21.50 5.46 -7.95
C GLU A 48 20.18 5.38 -7.19
N GLU A 49 19.52 6.51 -6.96
CA GLU A 49 18.24 6.55 -6.24
C GLU A 49 17.12 5.89 -7.05
N THR A 50 17.09 6.05 -8.38
CA THR A 50 16.10 5.36 -9.24
C THR A 50 16.34 3.84 -9.24
N ILE A 51 17.60 3.40 -9.28
CA ILE A 51 17.94 1.98 -9.20
C ILE A 51 17.61 1.43 -7.80
N ALA A 52 17.87 2.19 -6.74
CA ALA A 52 17.49 1.82 -5.38
C ALA A 52 15.96 1.70 -5.22
N ALA A 53 15.19 2.66 -5.77
CA ALA A 53 13.74 2.59 -5.79
C ALA A 53 13.22 1.38 -6.57
N ALA A 54 13.89 0.97 -7.65
CA ALA A 54 13.55 -0.26 -8.38
C ALA A 54 13.71 -1.53 -7.53
N TRP A 55 14.70 -1.58 -6.64
CA TRP A 55 14.81 -2.68 -5.66
C TRP A 55 13.72 -2.64 -4.59
N LEU A 56 13.24 -1.45 -4.23
CA LEU A 56 12.37 -1.21 -3.07
C LEU A 56 10.88 -1.04 -3.43
N HIS A 57 10.51 -1.06 -4.72
CA HIS A 57 9.19 -0.63 -5.19
C HIS A 57 8.02 -1.36 -4.51
N ASP A 58 8.15 -2.66 -4.26
CA ASP A 58 7.12 -3.47 -3.58
C ASP A 58 7.33 -3.57 -2.06
N THR A 59 8.42 -3.04 -1.53
CA THR A 59 8.83 -3.31 -0.15
C THR A 59 7.84 -2.75 0.88
N VAL A 60 7.24 -1.59 0.60
CA VAL A 60 6.23 -0.97 1.48
C VAL A 60 4.84 -1.61 1.31
N GLU A 61 4.53 -2.13 0.12
CA GLU A 61 3.24 -2.78 -0.15
C GLU A 61 3.17 -4.19 0.46
N ASP A 62 4.22 -4.98 0.25
CA ASP A 62 4.19 -6.40 0.53
C ASP A 62 4.81 -6.80 1.87
N THR A 63 5.64 -5.93 2.45
CA THR A 63 6.40 -6.24 3.67
C THR A 63 6.02 -5.30 4.82
N PRO A 64 6.38 -5.64 6.08
CA PRO A 64 6.13 -4.74 7.22
C PRO A 64 6.91 -3.41 7.21
N ALA A 65 7.78 -3.18 6.22
CA ALA A 65 8.55 -1.94 6.09
C ALA A 65 7.63 -0.74 5.83
N THR A 66 7.96 0.42 6.40
CA THR A 66 7.21 1.67 6.24
C THR A 66 7.98 2.69 5.41
N PHE A 67 7.29 3.72 4.93
CA PHE A 67 7.96 4.86 4.31
C PHE A 67 8.96 5.54 5.25
N GLU A 68 8.72 5.54 6.56
CA GLU A 68 9.69 6.08 7.53
C GLU A 68 10.94 5.20 7.65
N ASP A 69 10.82 3.88 7.50
CA ASP A 69 11.98 2.98 7.41
C ASP A 69 12.79 3.26 6.15
N ILE A 70 12.13 3.43 4.99
CA ILE A 70 12.80 3.73 3.72
C ILE A 70 13.53 5.08 3.81
N GLU A 71 12.89 6.11 4.36
CA GLU A 71 13.50 7.43 4.54
C GLU A 71 14.71 7.38 5.46
N ARG A 72 14.63 6.64 6.58
CA ARG A 72 15.73 6.50 7.53
C ARG A 72 16.92 5.77 6.92
N GLU A 73 16.69 4.75 6.10
CA GLU A 73 17.75 3.92 5.53
C GLU A 73 18.35 4.47 4.23
N PHE A 74 17.56 5.15 3.40
CA PHE A 74 17.92 5.52 2.02
C PHE A 74 17.76 7.00 1.71
N GLY A 75 17.19 7.78 2.64
CA GLY A 75 16.96 9.21 2.48
C GLY A 75 15.65 9.56 1.76
N HIS A 76 15.35 10.86 1.76
CA HIS A 76 14.09 11.40 1.25
C HIS A 76 13.89 11.17 -0.25
N GLY A 77 14.95 11.21 -1.06
CA GLY A 77 14.87 11.03 -2.51
C GLY A 77 14.32 9.64 -2.88
N VAL A 78 14.87 8.58 -2.30
CA VAL A 78 14.40 7.20 -2.50
C VAL A 78 13.00 7.00 -1.94
N LYS A 79 12.71 7.50 -0.73
CA LYS A 79 11.36 7.45 -0.15
C LYS A 79 10.30 8.07 -1.07
N SER A 80 10.60 9.23 -1.66
CA SER A 80 9.69 9.93 -2.56
C SER A 80 9.37 9.07 -3.80
N LEU A 81 10.40 8.46 -4.40
CA LEU A 81 10.21 7.55 -5.54
C LEU A 81 9.41 6.30 -5.17
N VAL A 82 9.67 5.68 -4.03
CA VAL A 82 8.91 4.50 -3.58
C VAL A 82 7.44 4.88 -3.34
N MET A 83 7.18 6.05 -2.74
CA MET A 83 5.81 6.54 -2.54
C MET A 83 5.06 6.82 -3.85
N GLU A 84 5.75 7.31 -4.89
CA GLU A 84 5.18 7.46 -6.23
C GLU A 84 4.89 6.12 -6.92
N LEU A 85 5.56 5.04 -6.52
CA LEU A 85 5.41 3.70 -7.07
C LEU A 85 4.33 2.86 -6.38
N THR A 86 4.04 3.20 -5.12
CA THR A 86 3.07 2.52 -4.28
C THR A 86 1.63 2.92 -4.60
N ASP A 87 0.75 1.93 -4.78
CA ASP A 87 -0.70 2.11 -4.97
C ASP A 87 -1.30 2.80 -3.73
N ILE A 88 -2.20 3.77 -3.94
CA ILE A 88 -2.78 4.60 -2.86
C ILE A 88 -4.23 4.26 -2.55
N SER A 89 -4.86 3.44 -3.40
CA SER A 89 -6.25 3.05 -3.25
C SER A 89 -6.47 2.19 -2.00
N ARG A 90 -7.53 2.49 -1.27
CA ARG A 90 -7.89 1.82 -0.01
C ARG A 90 -8.94 0.74 -0.27
N PRO A 91 -9.03 -0.30 0.59
CA PRO A 91 -10.10 -1.29 0.50
C PRO A 91 -11.51 -0.70 0.51
N GLY A 92 -11.70 0.48 1.12
CA GLY A 92 -12.97 1.20 1.21
C GLY A 92 -13.37 1.98 -0.05
N ASP A 93 -12.45 2.21 -0.99
CA ASP A 93 -12.65 3.07 -2.17
C ASP A 93 -13.52 2.43 -3.27
N GLY A 94 -14.35 1.45 -2.93
CA GLY A 94 -15.28 0.81 -3.86
C GLY A 94 -14.72 -0.42 -4.57
N ASN A 95 -15.17 -0.67 -5.80
CA ASN A 95 -14.81 -1.88 -6.55
C ASN A 95 -13.38 -1.81 -7.13
N ARG A 96 -12.90 -2.92 -7.72
CA ARG A 96 -11.54 -2.98 -8.31
C ARG A 96 -11.31 -1.91 -9.37
N ALA A 97 -12.31 -1.61 -10.19
CA ALA A 97 -12.19 -0.64 -11.27
C ALA A 97 -11.95 0.77 -10.72
N LEU A 98 -12.73 1.21 -9.73
CA LEU A 98 -12.56 2.52 -9.10
C LEU A 98 -11.21 2.63 -8.38
N ARG A 99 -10.77 1.58 -7.70
CA ARG A 99 -9.43 1.56 -7.08
C ARG A 99 -8.31 1.70 -8.11
N LYS A 100 -8.42 1.01 -9.25
CA LYS A 100 -7.43 1.13 -10.33
C LYS A 100 -7.46 2.48 -11.03
N GLU A 101 -8.60 3.16 -11.08
CA GLU A 101 -8.69 4.55 -11.55
C GLU A 101 -7.95 5.52 -10.60
N ILE A 102 -8.11 5.35 -9.29
CA ILE A 102 -7.37 6.13 -8.28
C ILE A 102 -5.85 5.91 -8.42
N ASP A 103 -5.42 4.65 -8.55
CA ASP A 103 -4.00 4.33 -8.71
C ASP A 103 -3.42 4.82 -10.06
N LEU A 104 -4.25 4.86 -11.11
CA LEU A 104 -3.90 5.42 -12.41
C LEU A 104 -3.65 6.93 -12.32
N ASP A 105 -4.53 7.66 -11.65
CA ASP A 105 -4.38 9.11 -11.42
C ASP A 105 -3.11 9.42 -10.61
N HIS A 106 -2.83 8.63 -9.57
CA HIS A 106 -1.58 8.72 -8.81
C HIS A 106 -0.35 8.49 -9.70
N THR A 107 -0.37 7.40 -10.49
CA THR A 107 0.70 7.08 -11.44
C THR A 107 0.87 8.17 -12.51
N ALA A 108 -0.21 8.84 -12.91
CA ALA A 108 -0.16 9.92 -13.88
C ALA A 108 0.61 11.14 -13.36
N MET A 109 0.52 11.42 -12.05
CA MET A 109 1.24 12.51 -11.38
C MET A 109 2.68 12.15 -11.00
N ALA A 110 3.07 10.87 -11.08
CA ALA A 110 4.40 10.40 -10.72
C ALA A 110 5.51 11.00 -11.61
N SER A 111 6.73 11.07 -11.08
CA SER A 111 7.88 11.57 -11.82
C SER A 111 8.29 10.65 -12.97
N ALA A 112 9.02 11.18 -13.95
CA ALA A 112 9.60 10.37 -15.03
C ALA A 112 10.49 9.21 -14.52
N ARG A 113 11.14 9.40 -13.35
CA ARG A 113 11.96 8.38 -12.66
C ARG A 113 11.08 7.23 -12.16
N ALA A 114 10.03 7.52 -11.40
CA ALA A 114 9.08 6.50 -10.94
C ALA A 114 8.36 5.81 -12.13
N LYS A 115 7.90 6.57 -13.13
CA LYS A 115 7.30 6.00 -14.36
C LYS A 115 8.26 5.03 -15.08
N THR A 116 9.57 5.30 -15.05
CA THR A 116 10.60 4.40 -15.60
C THR A 116 10.66 3.07 -14.84
N VAL A 117 10.60 3.11 -13.51
CA VAL A 117 10.55 1.90 -12.67
C VAL A 117 9.25 1.13 -12.87
N LYS A 118 8.09 1.81 -12.90
CA LYS A 118 6.79 1.17 -13.15
C LYS A 118 6.74 0.47 -14.51
N LEU A 119 7.37 1.03 -15.55
CA LEU A 119 7.51 0.36 -16.85
C LEU A 119 8.31 -0.95 -16.75
N ALA A 120 9.39 -0.99 -15.96
CA ALA A 120 10.19 -2.19 -15.76
C ALA A 120 9.42 -3.28 -15.00
N ASP A 121 8.71 -2.88 -13.95
CA ASP A 121 7.79 -3.74 -13.18
C ASP A 121 6.73 -4.38 -14.10
N LEU A 122 5.97 -3.56 -14.84
CA LEU A 122 4.93 -4.04 -15.75
C LEU A 122 5.47 -5.01 -16.82
N ILE A 123 6.69 -4.81 -17.30
CA ILE A 123 7.31 -5.73 -18.28
C ILE A 123 7.50 -7.12 -17.66
N ASP A 124 8.07 -7.21 -16.47
CA ASP A 124 8.34 -8.51 -15.83
C ASP A 124 7.04 -9.21 -15.41
N ASN A 125 6.12 -8.45 -14.81
CA ASN A 125 4.82 -8.96 -14.39
C ASN A 125 3.96 -9.41 -15.58
N CYS A 126 3.94 -8.67 -16.69
CA CYS A 126 3.20 -9.08 -17.89
C CYS A 126 3.70 -10.41 -18.46
N ILE A 127 5.03 -10.62 -18.49
CA ILE A 127 5.63 -11.86 -19.00
C ILE A 127 5.21 -13.04 -18.11
N ASP A 128 5.27 -12.88 -16.79
CA ASP A 128 4.94 -13.94 -15.85
C ASP A 128 3.45 -14.27 -15.87
N ILE A 129 2.59 -13.26 -15.77
CA ILE A 129 1.14 -13.43 -15.68
C ILE A 129 0.58 -13.99 -16.99
N CYS A 130 0.93 -13.39 -18.14
CA CYS A 130 0.34 -13.82 -19.41
C CYS A 130 0.80 -15.21 -19.85
N ARG A 131 1.96 -15.67 -19.36
CA ARG A 131 2.45 -17.03 -19.62
C ARG A 131 1.75 -18.08 -18.75
N ASN A 132 1.43 -17.73 -17.50
CA ASN A 132 1.03 -18.71 -16.50
C ASN A 132 -0.46 -18.63 -16.11
N ASP A 133 -1.16 -17.55 -16.42
CA ASP A 133 -2.56 -17.34 -16.05
C ASP A 133 -3.42 -16.92 -17.26
N PRO A 134 -3.96 -17.86 -18.04
CA PRO A 134 -4.78 -17.54 -19.20
C PRO A 134 -6.13 -16.90 -18.82
N LYS A 135 -6.55 -16.99 -17.56
CA LYS A 135 -7.82 -16.38 -17.09
C LYS A 135 -7.60 -14.94 -16.68
N PHE A 136 -6.54 -14.65 -15.95
CA PHE A 136 -6.24 -13.31 -15.44
C PHE A 136 -5.37 -12.48 -16.39
N GLY A 137 -4.53 -13.11 -17.20
CA GLY A 137 -3.68 -12.45 -18.20
C GLY A 137 -4.42 -11.44 -19.09
N PRO A 138 -5.61 -11.73 -19.61
CA PRO A 138 -6.40 -10.76 -20.38
C PRO A 138 -6.77 -9.49 -19.58
N VAL A 139 -7.11 -9.65 -18.30
CA VAL A 139 -7.46 -8.55 -17.40
C VAL A 139 -6.23 -7.70 -17.11
N TYR A 140 -5.13 -8.36 -16.72
CA TYR A 140 -3.87 -7.68 -16.45
C TYR A 140 -3.32 -6.95 -17.68
N LEU A 141 -3.43 -7.55 -18.87
CA LEU A 141 -2.97 -6.92 -20.11
C LEU A 141 -3.75 -5.62 -20.40
N GLN A 142 -5.06 -5.60 -20.12
CA GLN A 142 -5.84 -4.36 -20.21
C GLN A 142 -5.40 -3.33 -19.17
N GLU A 143 -5.19 -3.74 -17.91
CA GLU A 143 -4.68 -2.85 -16.84
C GLU A 143 -3.31 -2.25 -17.21
N MET A 144 -2.42 -3.04 -17.82
CA MET A 144 -1.12 -2.57 -18.32
C MET A 144 -1.29 -1.54 -19.44
N VAL A 145 -2.21 -1.77 -20.38
CA VAL A 145 -2.48 -0.85 -21.50
C VAL A 145 -3.00 0.49 -20.98
N ASP A 146 -3.89 0.49 -20.00
CA ASP A 146 -4.43 1.71 -19.40
C ASP A 146 -3.30 2.51 -18.72
N LEU A 147 -2.41 1.84 -17.99
CA LEU A 147 -1.21 2.47 -17.40
C LEU A 147 -0.27 3.04 -18.47
N MET A 148 -0.13 2.39 -19.64
CA MET A 148 0.72 2.91 -20.72
C MET A 148 0.30 4.29 -21.24
N GLU A 149 -0.94 4.73 -21.01
CA GLU A 149 -1.40 6.07 -21.39
C GLU A 149 -0.69 7.17 -20.58
N VAL A 150 -0.39 6.90 -19.31
CA VAL A 150 0.17 7.88 -18.38
C VAL A 150 1.68 7.73 -18.14
N LEU A 151 2.26 6.61 -18.59
CA LEU A 151 3.69 6.29 -18.44
C LEU A 151 4.61 6.82 -19.56
N HIS A 152 4.09 7.62 -20.49
CA HIS A 152 4.82 8.09 -21.67
C HIS A 152 6.02 9.00 -21.35
N GLU A 153 6.05 9.62 -20.17
CA GLU A 153 7.17 10.43 -19.65
C GLU A 153 8.32 9.58 -19.07
N GLY A 154 8.12 8.28 -18.87
CA GLY A 154 9.18 7.36 -18.47
C GLY A 154 10.22 7.15 -19.57
N ASN A 155 11.23 6.31 -19.27
CA ASN A 155 12.31 6.05 -20.22
C ASN A 155 11.78 5.44 -21.54
N GLN A 156 12.10 6.09 -22.65
CA GLN A 156 11.59 5.73 -23.98
C GLN A 156 12.01 4.34 -24.46
N ARG A 157 13.16 3.82 -24.00
CA ARG A 157 13.60 2.47 -24.35
C ARG A 157 12.77 1.42 -23.64
N LEU A 158 12.45 1.63 -22.35
CA LEU A 158 11.56 0.75 -21.61
C LEU A 158 10.11 0.89 -22.09
N TYR A 159 9.63 2.09 -22.39
CA TYR A 159 8.29 2.29 -22.94
C TYR A 159 8.06 1.50 -24.23
N ARG A 160 9.02 1.57 -25.18
CA ARG A 160 8.96 0.75 -26.40
C ARG A 160 9.07 -0.75 -26.12
N LYS A 161 9.81 -1.15 -25.09
CA LYS A 161 9.89 -2.56 -24.67
C LYS A 161 8.56 -3.03 -24.09
N ALA A 162 7.90 -2.22 -23.26
CA ALA A 162 6.58 -2.49 -22.72
C ALA A 162 5.53 -2.65 -23.83
N LEU A 163 5.51 -1.75 -24.84
CA LEU A 163 4.64 -1.91 -26.02
C LEU A 163 4.86 -3.25 -26.73
N LYS A 164 6.12 -3.66 -26.94
CA LYS A 164 6.44 -4.97 -27.55
C LYS A 164 6.00 -6.14 -26.67
N THR A 165 6.12 -6.01 -25.35
CA THR A 165 5.64 -7.01 -24.40
C THR A 165 4.13 -7.16 -24.49
N VAL A 166 3.38 -6.05 -24.53
CA VAL A 166 1.92 -6.05 -24.74
C VAL A 166 1.55 -6.76 -26.04
N ASP A 167 2.21 -6.39 -27.16
CA ASP A 167 1.97 -7.02 -28.47
C ASP A 167 2.23 -8.53 -28.44
N SER A 168 3.31 -8.96 -27.78
CA SER A 168 3.67 -10.38 -27.68
C SER A 168 2.68 -11.15 -26.81
N ALA A 169 2.28 -10.59 -25.67
CA ALA A 169 1.32 -11.18 -24.75
C ALA A 169 -0.07 -11.29 -25.38
N SER A 170 -0.51 -10.23 -26.07
CA SER A 170 -1.74 -10.17 -26.87
C SER A 170 -1.82 -11.33 -27.88
N ARG A 171 -0.75 -11.55 -28.66
CA ARG A 171 -0.68 -12.67 -29.61
C ARG A 171 -0.69 -14.03 -28.92
N SER A 172 0.04 -14.17 -27.81
CA SER A 172 0.09 -15.42 -27.06
C SER A 172 -1.26 -15.79 -26.45
N LEU A 173 -2.05 -14.81 -26.01
CA LEU A 173 -3.38 -15.01 -25.44
C LEU A 173 -4.49 -15.09 -26.50
N GLY A 174 -4.19 -14.76 -27.76
CA GLY A 174 -5.17 -14.74 -28.84
C GLY A 174 -6.20 -13.60 -28.71
N ILE A 175 -5.80 -12.48 -28.10
CA ILE A 175 -6.69 -11.35 -27.81
C ILE A 175 -6.25 -10.14 -28.60
N ALA A 176 -7.17 -9.53 -29.36
CA ALA A 176 -6.92 -8.22 -29.94
C ALA A 176 -6.98 -7.17 -28.83
N VAL A 177 -5.84 -6.58 -28.48
CA VAL A 177 -5.80 -5.42 -27.57
C VAL A 177 -6.46 -4.25 -28.31
N PRO A 178 -7.55 -3.64 -27.78
CA PRO A 178 -8.25 -2.58 -28.48
C PRO A 178 -7.34 -1.37 -28.73
N ALA A 179 -7.38 -0.84 -29.96
CA ALA A 179 -6.57 0.31 -30.37
C ALA A 179 -7.15 1.68 -29.99
N ASP A 180 -8.40 1.74 -29.51
CA ASP A 180 -9.11 3.00 -29.23
C ASP A 180 -9.59 3.09 -27.78
N ARG A 181 -9.33 4.27 -27.21
CA ARG A 181 -9.23 4.65 -25.80
C ARG A 181 -10.46 5.47 -25.43
N ARG A 182 -10.91 5.39 -24.17
CA ARG A 182 -12.21 5.87 -23.65
C ARG A 182 -13.39 4.95 -23.97
N LYS A 183 -13.46 3.81 -23.29
CA LYS A 183 -14.77 3.33 -22.84
C LYS A 183 -14.93 3.73 -21.39
N VAL A 184 -15.68 4.82 -21.20
CA VAL A 184 -16.52 4.99 -20.02
C VAL A 184 -17.23 3.65 -19.83
N TRP A 185 -16.86 2.94 -18.77
CA TRP A 185 -17.66 1.84 -18.30
C TRP A 185 -19.04 2.40 -18.00
N GLN A 186 -20.02 2.10 -18.86
CA GLN A 186 -21.40 2.31 -18.51
C GLN A 186 -21.78 1.14 -17.60
N PRO A 187 -22.31 1.41 -16.39
CA PRO A 187 -22.88 0.35 -15.59
C PRO A 187 -23.96 -0.29 -16.44
N GLN A 188 -23.78 -1.56 -16.83
CA GLN A 188 -24.94 -2.35 -17.18
C GLN A 188 -25.83 -2.30 -15.94
N GLY A 189 -26.99 -1.67 -16.10
CA GLY A 189 -27.95 -1.48 -15.04
C GLY A 189 -28.13 -2.78 -14.29
N VAL A 190 -27.57 -2.83 -13.08
CA VAL A 190 -27.89 -3.88 -12.13
C VAL A 190 -29.34 -3.60 -11.80
N THR A 191 -30.25 -4.29 -12.48
CA THR A 191 -31.58 -4.52 -11.96
C THR A 191 -31.36 -5.06 -10.56
N SER A 192 -31.67 -4.25 -9.56
CA SER A 192 -31.74 -4.66 -8.17
C SER A 192 -32.84 -5.72 -8.08
N ALA A 193 -32.48 -6.97 -8.38
CA ALA A 193 -33.19 -8.10 -7.81
C ALA A 193 -33.17 -7.87 -6.30
N PRO A 194 -34.30 -8.02 -5.59
CA PRO A 194 -34.31 -7.93 -4.14
C PRO A 194 -33.34 -9.00 -3.63
N TYR A 195 -32.15 -8.57 -3.23
CA TYR A 195 -31.11 -9.43 -2.75
C TYR A 195 -31.53 -9.83 -1.34
N GLU A 196 -31.98 -11.08 -1.17
CA GLU A 196 -32.25 -11.64 0.15
C GLU A 196 -30.92 -11.64 0.94
N GLU A 197 -30.79 -10.71 1.89
CA GLU A 197 -29.63 -10.60 2.77
C GLU A 197 -29.49 -11.92 3.56
N SER A 198 -28.44 -12.68 3.28
CA SER A 198 -28.10 -13.81 4.14
C SER A 198 -27.55 -13.29 5.47
N ALA A 199 -27.87 -13.97 6.58
CA ALA A 199 -27.36 -13.65 7.92
C ALA A 199 -25.81 -13.56 7.98
N ASP A 200 -25.12 -14.18 7.02
CA ASP A 200 -23.67 -14.18 6.85
C ASP A 200 -23.11 -12.79 6.46
N GLN A 201 -23.84 -12.05 5.61
CA GLN A 201 -23.48 -10.68 5.22
C GLN A 201 -23.81 -9.67 6.33
N TYR A 202 -24.90 -9.90 7.07
CA TYR A 202 -25.26 -9.06 8.22
C TYR A 202 -24.20 -9.12 9.32
N GLY A 203 -23.73 -10.31 9.68
CA GLY A 203 -22.62 -10.50 10.63
C GLY A 203 -21.38 -9.72 10.18
N ARG A 204 -20.84 -10.02 9.00
CA ARG A 204 -19.66 -9.32 8.46
C ARG A 204 -19.80 -7.80 8.44
N ARG A 205 -20.99 -7.27 8.10
CA ARG A 205 -21.25 -5.82 8.02
C ARG A 205 -21.37 -5.16 9.38
N VAL A 206 -22.00 -5.81 10.37
CA VAL A 206 -22.02 -5.31 11.74
C VAL A 206 -20.58 -5.23 12.27
N PHE A 207 -19.78 -6.29 12.12
CA PHE A 207 -18.43 -6.31 12.72
C PHE A 207 -17.40 -5.40 12.04
N THR A 208 -17.45 -5.24 10.71
CA THR A 208 -16.54 -4.32 9.98
C THR A 208 -16.87 -2.84 10.22
N ARG A 209 -18.08 -2.51 10.68
CA ARG A 209 -18.50 -1.14 10.99
C ARG A 209 -18.70 -0.83 12.48
N SER A 210 -18.61 -1.85 13.34
CA SER A 210 -18.80 -1.68 14.80
C SER A 210 -17.56 -1.19 15.52
N PHE A 211 -16.39 -1.28 14.89
CA PHE A 211 -15.13 -0.87 15.49
C PHE A 211 -14.43 0.14 14.58
N LEU A 212 -14.28 1.35 15.09
CA LEU A 212 -13.92 2.55 14.34
C LEU A 212 -12.65 3.16 14.89
N ALA A 213 -12.04 4.07 14.13
CA ALA A 213 -10.81 4.77 14.54
C ALA A 213 -10.93 5.41 15.94
N ARG A 214 -12.09 6.00 16.26
CA ARG A 214 -12.36 6.60 17.58
C ARG A 214 -12.27 5.65 18.77
N ASP A 215 -12.38 4.33 18.56
CA ASP A 215 -12.40 3.34 19.64
C ASP A 215 -10.97 2.99 20.13
N ILE A 216 -9.93 3.36 19.36
CA ILE A 216 -8.51 3.07 19.68
C ILE A 216 -7.58 4.28 19.60
N LEU A 217 -8.08 5.38 19.06
CA LEU A 217 -7.48 6.72 19.04
C LEU A 217 -6.80 7.08 20.37
N GLU A 218 -5.55 7.53 20.29
CA GLU A 218 -4.90 8.28 21.37
C GLU A 218 -4.87 9.78 21.04
N PRO A 219 -5.09 10.67 22.02
CA PRO A 219 -4.94 12.11 21.81
C PRO A 219 -3.52 12.45 21.33
N LEU A 220 -3.43 13.27 20.27
CA LEU A 220 -2.13 13.72 19.77
C LEU A 220 -1.69 14.97 20.53
N LEU A 221 -0.69 14.82 21.42
CA LEU A 221 0.00 15.98 21.98
C LEU A 221 0.65 16.77 20.86
N SER A 222 0.50 18.09 20.87
CA SER A 222 1.05 18.96 19.83
C SER A 222 1.66 20.24 20.39
N PHE A 223 2.67 20.76 19.68
CA PHE A 223 3.45 21.95 20.06
C PHE A 223 3.65 22.86 18.85
N ASP A 224 3.75 24.15 19.09
CA ASP A 224 4.03 25.11 18.01
C ASP A 224 5.46 24.91 17.49
N SER A 225 5.65 25.05 16.17
CA SER A 225 6.93 24.75 15.51
C SER A 225 8.12 25.53 16.09
N GLU A 226 7.88 26.71 16.66
CA GLU A 226 8.88 27.56 17.33
C GLU A 226 9.42 26.95 18.64
N HIS A 227 8.68 26.01 19.24
CA HIS A 227 9.00 25.36 20.51
C HIS A 227 9.40 23.89 20.32
N LEU A 228 9.84 23.52 19.11
CA LEU A 228 10.23 22.14 18.79
C LEU A 228 11.65 21.83 19.26
N ASP A 229 11.84 21.70 20.58
CA ASP A 229 13.10 21.23 21.17
C ASP A 229 12.91 19.92 21.96
N ARG A 230 13.85 18.99 21.80
CA ARG A 230 13.79 17.65 22.42
C ARG A 230 13.63 17.71 23.94
N GLY A 231 14.28 18.67 24.59
CA GLY A 231 14.25 18.80 26.06
C GLY A 231 12.86 19.16 26.57
N THR A 232 12.18 20.10 25.90
CA THR A 232 10.80 20.51 26.21
C THR A 232 9.82 19.38 25.94
N LEU A 233 9.94 18.70 24.79
CA LEU A 233 9.07 17.57 24.44
C LEU A 233 9.16 16.43 25.45
N LEU A 234 10.37 16.06 25.90
CA LEU A 234 10.52 14.99 26.88
C LEU A 234 9.95 15.38 28.26
N LYS A 235 10.09 16.65 28.66
CA LYS A 235 9.54 17.16 29.94
C LYS A 235 8.01 17.27 29.94
N SER A 236 7.38 17.45 28.78
CA SER A 236 5.92 17.57 28.65
C SER A 236 5.18 16.23 28.65
N GLY A 237 5.87 15.10 28.91
CA GLY A 237 5.27 13.77 28.88
C GLY A 237 5.16 13.15 27.48
N ALA A 238 5.73 13.79 26.46
CA ALA A 238 5.67 13.29 25.08
C ALA A 238 6.44 11.97 24.88
N GLY A 239 7.32 11.61 25.81
CA GLY A 239 8.07 10.35 25.79
C GLY A 239 7.22 9.08 25.97
N ASN A 240 5.90 9.21 26.16
CA ASN A 240 4.96 8.09 26.19
C ASN A 240 4.05 8.02 24.95
N SER A 241 4.12 9.00 24.05
CA SER A 241 3.28 9.08 22.86
C SER A 241 4.02 8.52 21.65
N SER A 242 3.36 7.74 20.80
CA SER A 242 3.96 7.19 19.58
C SER A 242 4.40 8.28 18.59
N ALA A 243 3.73 9.43 18.58
CA ALA A 243 4.07 10.60 17.81
C ALA A 243 3.68 11.88 18.55
N VAL A 244 4.30 12.99 18.17
CA VAL A 244 4.02 14.33 18.66
C VAL A 244 3.70 15.23 17.48
N GLY A 245 2.58 15.95 17.53
CA GLY A 245 2.15 16.88 16.50
C GLY A 245 2.94 18.20 16.52
N ILE A 246 3.20 18.73 15.33
CA ILE A 246 3.76 20.06 15.10
C ILE A 246 2.63 20.96 14.62
N ARG A 247 2.42 22.08 15.32
CA ARG A 247 1.46 23.11 14.94
C ARG A 247 2.16 24.22 14.14
N ILE A 248 1.55 24.57 13.02
CA ILE A 248 1.87 25.76 12.23
C ILE A 248 0.57 26.55 12.12
N ASP A 249 0.61 27.83 12.49
CA ASP A 249 -0.56 28.72 12.56
C ASP A 249 -1.74 28.13 13.36
N GLY A 250 -1.42 27.48 14.49
CA GLY A 250 -2.40 26.87 15.40
C GLY A 250 -3.03 25.56 14.90
N LYS A 251 -2.63 25.05 13.73
CA LYS A 251 -3.12 23.77 13.18
C LYS A 251 -2.02 22.73 13.17
N VAL A 252 -2.34 21.51 13.58
CA VAL A 252 -1.41 20.38 13.48
C VAL A 252 -1.22 20.03 12.00
N SER A 253 -0.01 20.24 11.49
CA SER A 253 0.36 20.03 10.09
C SER A 253 1.53 19.07 9.90
N GLY A 254 2.29 18.82 10.97
CA GLY A 254 3.42 17.90 10.96
C GLY A 254 3.49 17.06 12.22
N TYR A 255 4.49 16.19 12.29
CA TYR A 255 4.74 15.34 13.44
C TYR A 255 6.22 14.96 13.57
N VAL A 256 6.58 14.52 14.78
CA VAL A 256 7.84 13.85 15.12
C VAL A 256 7.49 12.49 15.71
N LEU A 257 8.21 11.43 15.33
CA LEU A 257 8.00 10.10 15.91
C LEU A 257 8.71 10.01 17.27
N HIS A 258 8.18 9.16 18.15
CA HIS A 258 8.80 8.87 19.43
C HIS A 258 10.26 8.43 19.32
N GLU A 259 10.58 7.66 18.28
CA GLU A 259 11.93 7.17 18.02
C GLU A 259 12.93 8.31 17.77
N ASP A 260 12.49 9.39 17.12
CA ASP A 260 13.35 10.57 16.87
C ASP A 260 13.65 11.35 18.17
N LEU A 261 12.74 11.27 19.15
CA LEU A 261 12.95 11.86 20.48
C LEU A 261 14.03 11.12 21.28
N ARG A 262 14.18 9.81 21.03
CA ARG A 262 15.17 8.94 21.71
C ARG A 262 16.52 8.91 21.01
N SER A 263 16.58 9.29 19.75
CA SER A 263 17.81 9.36 18.97
C SER A 263 18.60 10.64 19.27
N ASP A 264 19.93 10.56 19.19
CA ASP A 264 20.82 11.74 19.26
C ASP A 264 20.83 12.54 17.93
N ALA A 265 20.27 11.98 16.85
CA ALA A 265 20.14 12.66 15.56
C ALA A 265 19.23 13.92 15.67
N PRO A 266 19.29 14.86 14.72
CA PRO A 266 18.33 15.96 14.65
C PRO A 266 16.88 15.46 14.62
N LEU A 267 15.94 16.22 15.19
CA LEU A 267 14.52 15.88 15.15
C LEU A 267 14.03 15.86 13.69
N ALA A 268 13.54 14.71 13.24
CA ALA A 268 12.95 14.56 11.92
C ALA A 268 11.49 15.02 11.93
N ALA A 269 11.27 16.30 11.68
CA ALA A 269 9.93 16.84 11.46
C ALA A 269 9.38 16.35 10.11
N ARG A 270 8.21 15.70 10.15
CA ARG A 270 7.52 15.16 8.97
C ARG A 270 6.20 15.89 8.76
N GLN A 271 5.77 16.02 7.52
CA GLN A 271 4.43 16.53 7.19
C GLN A 271 3.40 15.41 7.35
N ILE A 272 2.21 15.73 7.87
CA ILE A 272 1.08 14.81 7.87
C ILE A 272 0.50 14.76 6.45
N LEU A 273 0.52 13.58 5.84
CA LEU A 273 -0.01 13.36 4.49
C LEU A 273 -1.49 12.99 4.54
N ARG A 274 -2.26 13.36 3.51
CA ARG A 274 -3.68 12.97 3.41
C ARG A 274 -3.85 11.44 3.44
N GLN A 275 -2.92 10.71 2.82
CA GLN A 275 -2.89 9.25 2.80
C GLN A 275 -2.73 8.65 4.20
N GLN A 276 -2.14 9.39 5.14
CA GLN A 276 -1.99 8.99 6.55
C GLN A 276 -3.21 9.31 7.42
N THR A 277 -4.25 9.93 6.85
CA THR A 277 -5.40 10.43 7.63
C THR A 277 -6.69 9.63 7.40
N VAL A 278 -7.50 9.57 8.45
CA VAL A 278 -8.89 9.08 8.44
C VAL A 278 -9.79 9.96 9.30
N GLU A 279 -11.10 9.94 9.06
CA GLU A 279 -12.08 10.54 9.97
C GLU A 279 -12.35 9.60 11.17
N LEU A 280 -12.90 10.16 12.25
CA LEU A 280 -13.18 9.43 13.50
C LEU A 280 -14.05 8.18 13.33
N ASP A 281 -14.93 8.18 12.34
CA ASP A 281 -15.87 7.09 12.04
C ASP A 281 -15.35 6.12 10.96
N ALA A 282 -14.08 6.25 10.57
CA ALA A 282 -13.47 5.32 9.63
C ALA A 282 -13.39 3.90 10.23
N PRO A 283 -13.65 2.85 9.43
CA PRO A 283 -13.48 1.46 9.84
C PRO A 283 -12.03 1.15 10.23
N LEU A 284 -11.83 0.25 11.20
CA LEU A 284 -10.49 -0.21 11.58
C LEU A 284 -9.69 -0.79 10.41
N ALA A 285 -10.34 -1.38 9.40
CA ALA A 285 -9.66 -1.88 8.21
C ALA A 285 -8.90 -0.78 7.45
N GLU A 286 -9.42 0.45 7.39
CA GLU A 286 -8.71 1.57 6.76
C GLU A 286 -7.52 2.02 7.61
N VAL A 287 -7.68 2.04 8.93
CA VAL A 287 -6.59 2.34 9.87
C VAL A 287 -5.46 1.32 9.72
N ILE A 288 -5.79 0.03 9.70
CA ILE A 288 -4.81 -1.05 9.52
C ILE A 288 -4.08 -0.88 8.18
N HIS A 289 -4.81 -0.61 7.10
CA HIS A 289 -4.22 -0.38 5.79
C HIS A 289 -3.24 0.81 5.76
N ILE A 290 -3.54 1.92 6.45
CA ILE A 290 -2.58 3.02 6.59
C ILE A 290 -1.35 2.56 7.39
N LEU A 291 -1.55 1.80 8.46
CA LEU A 291 -0.46 1.31 9.31
C LEU A 291 0.43 0.24 8.65
N THR A 292 0.04 -0.34 7.50
CA THR A 292 0.96 -1.18 6.71
C THR A 292 2.02 -0.32 6.05
N MET A 293 1.66 0.86 5.56
CA MET A 293 2.56 1.76 4.83
C MET A 293 3.27 2.80 5.72
N PHE A 294 2.62 3.20 6.81
CA PHE A 294 3.09 4.25 7.70
C PHE A 294 3.19 3.78 9.14
N SER A 295 4.08 4.41 9.91
CA SER A 295 4.25 4.11 11.33
C SER A 295 3.05 4.59 12.18
N CYS A 296 2.31 5.59 11.70
CA CYS A 296 1.16 6.19 12.38
C CYS A 296 0.03 6.52 11.39
N CYS A 297 -1.20 6.44 11.88
CA CYS A 297 -2.42 6.89 11.24
C CYS A 297 -3.00 8.06 12.05
N PHE A 298 -3.26 9.18 11.41
CA PHE A 298 -3.79 10.38 12.05
C PHE A 298 -5.31 10.44 11.92
N VAL A 299 -5.99 10.65 13.03
CA VAL A 299 -7.45 10.71 13.09
C VAL A 299 -7.89 12.16 13.10
N THR A 300 -8.85 12.47 12.24
CA THR A 300 -9.39 13.82 12.04
C THR A 300 -10.83 13.91 12.53
N LEU A 301 -11.21 15.10 12.99
CA LEU A 301 -12.58 15.48 13.29
C LEU A 301 -12.90 16.74 12.46
N GLY A 302 -13.69 16.57 11.39
CA GLY A 302 -14.01 17.69 10.51
C GLY A 302 -12.77 18.27 9.83
N GLY A 303 -11.85 17.40 9.40
CA GLY A 303 -10.59 17.78 8.76
C GLY A 303 -9.49 18.32 9.69
N VAL A 304 -9.72 18.41 11.00
CA VAL A 304 -8.69 18.80 11.97
C VAL A 304 -8.11 17.55 12.63
N VAL A 305 -6.78 17.39 12.59
CA VAL A 305 -6.10 16.27 13.27
C VAL A 305 -6.30 16.38 14.77
N SER A 306 -6.97 15.37 15.36
CA SER A 306 -7.33 15.31 16.78
C SER A 306 -6.59 14.21 17.52
N GLY A 307 -6.07 13.21 16.81
CA GLY A 307 -5.23 12.22 17.45
C GLY A 307 -4.51 11.28 16.51
N VAL A 308 -3.92 10.24 17.08
CA VAL A 308 -3.02 9.31 16.40
C VAL A 308 -3.32 7.88 16.83
N ILE A 309 -3.13 6.97 15.89
CA ILE A 309 -3.14 5.53 16.10
C ILE A 309 -1.81 5.02 15.52
N SER A 310 -1.10 4.21 16.29
CA SER A 310 0.15 3.57 15.92
C SER A 310 0.00 2.05 15.90
N ARG A 311 1.03 1.34 15.41
CA ARG A 311 1.04 -0.13 15.44
C ARG A 311 0.91 -0.71 16.86
N GLN A 312 1.36 0.00 17.89
CA GLN A 312 1.23 -0.42 19.29
C GLN A 312 -0.22 -0.39 19.78
N ASP A 313 -1.06 0.47 19.20
CA ASP A 313 -2.47 0.60 19.59
C ASP A 313 -3.30 -0.60 19.12
N ILE A 314 -2.83 -1.34 18.12
CA ILE A 314 -3.40 -2.62 17.68
C ILE A 314 -3.26 -3.69 18.76
N GLU A 315 -2.30 -3.53 19.67
CA GLU A 315 -2.12 -4.44 20.80
C GLU A 315 -3.03 -4.12 22.00
N LYS A 316 -3.85 -3.08 21.94
CA LYS A 316 -4.76 -2.75 23.05
C LYS A 316 -5.72 -3.91 23.35
N PRO A 317 -6.10 -4.13 24.63
CA PRO A 317 -7.03 -5.18 25.01
C PRO A 317 -8.33 -5.17 24.21
N VAL A 318 -8.87 -3.98 23.92
CA VAL A 318 -10.10 -3.81 23.14
C VAL A 318 -9.97 -4.32 21.70
N VAL A 319 -8.82 -4.10 21.05
CA VAL A 319 -8.54 -4.61 19.69
C VAL A 319 -8.35 -6.11 19.72
N ARG A 320 -7.63 -6.63 20.73
CA ARG A 320 -7.47 -8.08 20.92
C ARG A 320 -8.82 -8.76 21.12
N MET A 321 -9.68 -8.21 21.99
CA MET A 321 -11.05 -8.72 22.20
C MET A 321 -11.87 -8.70 20.90
N TRP A 322 -11.76 -7.62 20.11
CA TRP A 322 -12.40 -7.53 18.81
C TRP A 322 -11.89 -8.61 17.83
N LEU A 323 -10.58 -8.82 17.75
CA LEU A 323 -9.96 -9.85 16.90
C LEU A 323 -10.43 -11.25 17.29
N PHE A 324 -10.49 -11.56 18.60
CA PHE A 324 -11.07 -12.81 19.08
C PHE A 324 -12.52 -12.97 18.64
N GLY A 325 -13.35 -11.92 18.75
CA GLY A 325 -14.73 -11.95 18.28
C GLY A 325 -14.85 -12.27 16.78
N ILE A 326 -13.97 -11.71 15.95
CA ILE A 326 -13.91 -11.99 14.51
C ILE A 326 -13.51 -13.44 14.24
N ILE A 327 -12.48 -13.94 14.92
CA ILE A 327 -12.01 -15.32 14.74
C ILE A 327 -13.16 -16.29 15.06
N ILE A 328 -13.86 -16.09 16.18
CA ILE A 328 -15.00 -16.92 16.58
C ILE A 328 -16.13 -16.84 15.55
N LEU A 329 -16.42 -15.66 15.00
CA LEU A 329 -17.45 -15.53 13.99
C LEU A 329 -17.07 -16.24 12.68
N ILE A 330 -15.83 -16.09 12.23
CA ILE A 330 -15.31 -16.79 11.05
C ILE A 330 -15.38 -18.30 11.28
N GLU A 331 -14.99 -18.78 12.46
CA GLU A 331 -15.09 -20.18 12.86
C GLU A 331 -16.54 -20.67 12.79
N MET A 332 -17.50 -19.93 13.36
CA MET A 332 -18.92 -20.28 13.31
C MET A 332 -19.44 -20.37 11.87
N ILE A 333 -19.06 -19.41 11.01
CA ILE A 333 -19.47 -19.39 9.61
C ILE A 333 -18.85 -20.58 8.85
N LEU A 334 -17.56 -20.83 9.03
CA LEU A 334 -16.85 -21.95 8.41
C LEU A 334 -17.47 -23.28 8.84
N MET A 335 -17.75 -23.46 10.13
CA MET A 335 -18.40 -24.65 10.67
C MET A 335 -19.78 -24.87 10.06
N LYS A 336 -20.57 -23.80 9.90
CA LYS A 336 -21.88 -23.88 9.24
C LYS A 336 -21.75 -24.36 7.78
N HIS A 337 -20.78 -23.82 7.04
CA HIS A 337 -20.54 -24.21 5.64
C HIS A 337 -20.01 -25.65 5.53
N ILE A 338 -19.10 -26.05 6.41
CA ILE A 338 -18.56 -27.42 6.46
C ILE A 338 -19.69 -28.42 6.73
N ARG A 339 -20.54 -28.18 7.74
CA ARG A 339 -21.68 -29.06 8.05
C ARG A 339 -22.69 -29.12 6.91
N HIS A 340 -22.90 -28.03 6.17
CA HIS A 340 -23.78 -28.05 5.01
C HIS A 340 -23.18 -28.89 3.87
N ARG A 341 -21.87 -28.77 3.63
CA ARG A 341 -21.19 -29.43 2.50
C ARG A 341 -20.85 -30.90 2.78
N TRP A 342 -20.58 -31.24 4.04
CA TRP A 342 -20.24 -32.58 4.55
C TRP A 342 -21.07 -32.91 5.79
N PRO A 343 -22.38 -33.22 5.62
CA PRO A 343 -23.28 -33.50 6.73
C PRO A 343 -22.92 -34.78 7.53
N ASP A 344 -22.24 -35.74 6.90
CA ASP A 344 -21.83 -37.02 7.52
C ASP A 344 -20.41 -36.98 8.12
N GLU A 345 -19.88 -35.79 8.43
CA GLU A 345 -18.51 -35.61 8.97
C GLU A 345 -17.37 -36.12 8.09
N GLY A 346 -17.62 -36.44 6.81
CA GLY A 346 -16.60 -36.96 5.88
C GLY A 346 -15.47 -35.99 5.47
N TRP A 347 -15.28 -34.90 6.22
CA TRP A 347 -14.17 -33.96 6.09
C TRP A 347 -13.06 -34.19 7.14
N LEU A 348 -13.32 -35.04 8.14
CA LEU A 348 -12.39 -35.45 9.19
C LEU A 348 -11.42 -36.55 8.75
#